data_AF-A0A5C6XJG6-F1
#
_entry.id   AF-A0A5C6XJG6-F1
#
_cell.length_a   1.000
_cell.length_b   1.000
_cell.length_c   1.000
_cell.angle_alpha   90.00
_cell.angle_beta   90.00
_cell.angle_gamma   90.00
#
_symmetry.space_group_name_H-M   'P 1'
#
loop_
_entity.id
_entity.type
_entity.pdbx_description
1 polymer ?
#
loop_
_entity_poly.entity_id
_entity_poly.type
_entity_poly.pdbx_seq_one_letter_code
_entity_poly.pdbx_strand_id
1 'polypeptide(L)'
;MLRARHHLIFALLAATFALCASPAFAQGRTGERAAIEGTRAQAEALARAELEGLLSRLCPGRCELVELRAVVEAPRAVGRVTPGFGDAVAGSSYETRVSRIEATVLLDSKLPQNFRANIARMAQFRLQDIAPTIEVRPEFLDFPEPQLPPMPPMMQEEPRPAPRPAPLPPLPEVEDPEPEPATEPLPTPEEPADDGRPLWQDALPWIALLATLLILSFLIIMILRRLEALTDRRNEPTPEPARPLDDAPDARPRAMPDVDLLRDELKHSRPVLNRMLRAWIADDPAEVALLVRLVGSGILSDVRRDASLRAPMETIADEVARRDQPLDADEAHAIAEKARARLTAQQVLDDGSTDAEWEFLEGLGLAHIATLLESCTRRERAFVLTRLSPVVRSRYLEGLESEERRDLLLETSDADALSRTQARELAARQRAMAEEFIDAGREAQGQASMMLEMIEALALREQEDILRDILAKKPAVAEVVLSQMVLESAAMHVPDEPLANALHRIPVDTLALFMRGTRRDIADHLLARAPVSTRQALATELSLDIPSTRAEFLEARRTFSQTLRTTLARDGFEVATYNANALRRGAHARQAPPTEPEVL
;
A
#
# COMPACT_ATOMS: atom_id res chain seq x y z
N MET A 1 65.59 37.50 -5.90
CA MET A 1 65.05 36.67 -4.78
C MET A 1 63.53 36.69 -4.66
N LEU A 2 62.80 37.77 -5.02
CA LEU A 2 61.32 37.77 -4.94
C LEU A 2 60.60 36.82 -5.91
N ARG A 3 61.07 36.67 -7.16
CA ARG A 3 60.45 35.75 -8.14
C ARG A 3 60.52 34.28 -7.70
N ALA A 4 61.61 33.86 -7.06
CA ALA A 4 61.75 32.49 -6.56
C ALA A 4 60.76 32.20 -5.42
N ARG A 5 60.44 33.19 -4.57
CA ARG A 5 59.43 33.04 -3.51
C ARG A 5 58.00 32.95 -4.08
N HIS A 6 57.68 33.70 -5.13
CA HIS A 6 56.36 33.61 -5.76
C HIS A 6 56.14 32.26 -6.44
N HIS A 7 57.13 31.69 -7.13
CA HIS A 7 57.01 30.36 -7.72
C HIS A 7 56.88 29.25 -6.67
N LEU A 8 57.54 29.40 -5.53
CA LEU A 8 57.45 28.41 -4.44
C LEU A 8 56.08 28.47 -3.73
N ILE A 9 55.51 29.66 -3.54
CA ILE A 9 54.16 29.83 -2.98
C ILE A 9 53.09 29.33 -3.96
N PHE A 10 53.23 29.61 -5.26
CA PHE A 10 52.30 29.09 -6.28
C PHE A 10 52.38 27.57 -6.40
N ALA A 11 53.57 26.97 -6.31
CA ALA A 11 53.74 25.52 -6.31
C ALA A 11 53.13 24.87 -5.07
N LEU A 12 53.24 25.51 -3.89
CA LEU A 12 52.64 25.02 -2.65
C LEU A 12 51.10 25.14 -2.65
N LEU A 13 50.56 26.21 -3.22
CA LEU A 13 49.12 26.40 -3.44
C LEU A 13 48.56 25.42 -4.47
N ALA A 14 49.28 25.18 -5.58
CA ALA A 14 48.88 24.19 -6.59
C ALA A 14 48.94 22.76 -6.03
N ALA A 15 49.94 22.43 -5.22
CA ALA A 15 50.06 21.12 -4.58
C ALA A 15 48.96 20.87 -3.54
N THR A 16 48.58 21.89 -2.76
CA THR A 16 47.47 21.79 -1.81
C THR A 16 46.11 21.70 -2.50
N PHE A 17 45.91 22.37 -3.64
CA PHE A 17 44.71 22.20 -4.47
C PHE A 17 44.64 20.80 -5.11
N ALA A 18 45.78 20.24 -5.57
CA ALA A 18 45.84 18.90 -6.14
C ALA A 18 45.61 17.78 -5.10
N LEU A 19 46.05 17.98 -3.85
CA LEU A 19 45.79 17.05 -2.75
C LEU A 19 44.34 17.11 -2.24
N CYS A 20 43.65 18.25 -2.35
CA CYS A 20 42.22 18.35 -2.03
C CYS A 20 41.30 17.89 -3.17
N ALA A 21 41.80 17.82 -4.41
CA ALA A 21 41.04 17.43 -5.59
C ALA A 21 41.22 15.95 -5.99
N SER A 22 41.71 15.10 -5.08
CA SER A 22 41.84 13.66 -5.35
C SER A 22 40.49 12.94 -5.15
N PRO A 23 39.83 12.40 -6.20
CA PRO A 23 38.54 11.71 -6.09
C PRO A 23 38.69 10.27 -5.54
N ALA A 24 39.80 9.95 -4.89
CA ALA A 24 40.18 8.58 -4.51
C ALA A 24 39.45 8.04 -3.26
N PHE A 25 38.70 8.86 -2.53
CA PHE A 25 37.89 8.41 -1.38
C PHE A 25 36.38 8.31 -1.66
N ALA A 26 35.94 8.53 -2.91
CA ALA A 26 34.51 8.53 -3.27
C ALA A 26 34.03 7.26 -4.03
N GLN A 27 34.92 6.33 -4.37
CA GLN A 27 34.61 5.21 -5.26
C GLN A 27 33.97 3.99 -4.57
N GLY A 28 33.74 4.03 -3.25
CA GLY A 28 33.10 2.94 -2.51
C GLY A 28 31.56 2.92 -2.48
N ARG A 29 30.85 3.80 -3.20
CA ARG A 29 29.41 4.04 -2.95
C ARG A 29 28.48 4.13 -4.18
N THR A 30 28.92 3.79 -5.39
CA THR A 30 28.05 3.93 -6.59
C THR A 30 26.89 2.94 -6.56
N GLY A 31 27.14 1.66 -6.23
CA GLY A 31 26.08 0.66 -6.11
C GLY A 31 25.15 0.90 -4.92
N GLU A 32 25.71 1.37 -3.80
CA GLU A 32 24.97 1.74 -2.59
C GLU A 32 23.98 2.88 -2.85
N ARG A 33 24.45 3.95 -3.48
CA ARG A 33 23.62 5.10 -3.85
C ARG A 33 22.56 4.73 -4.88
N ALA A 34 22.92 3.94 -5.89
CA ALA A 34 21.96 3.47 -6.89
C ALA A 34 20.84 2.62 -6.27
N ALA A 35 21.15 1.79 -5.28
CA ALA A 35 20.14 1.00 -4.56
C ALA A 35 19.21 1.89 -3.72
N ILE A 36 19.75 2.89 -3.00
CA ILE A 36 18.96 3.86 -2.23
C ILE A 36 18.07 4.71 -3.15
N GLU A 37 18.63 5.21 -4.25
CA GLU A 37 17.90 6.04 -5.21
C GLU A 37 16.80 5.22 -5.90
N GLY A 38 17.06 3.96 -6.23
CA GLY A 38 16.08 3.05 -6.81
C GLY A 38 14.90 2.77 -5.87
N THR A 39 15.16 2.39 -4.62
CA THR A 39 14.08 2.13 -3.65
C THR A 39 13.36 3.39 -3.23
N ARG A 40 14.05 4.53 -3.14
CA ARG A 40 13.42 5.83 -2.93
C ARG A 40 12.46 6.17 -4.07
N ALA A 41 12.92 6.09 -5.32
CA ALA A 41 12.09 6.41 -6.48
C ALA A 41 10.88 5.49 -6.60
N GLN A 42 11.05 4.19 -6.31
CA GLN A 42 9.96 3.23 -6.32
C GLN A 42 8.93 3.52 -5.22
N ALA A 43 9.39 3.82 -4.00
CA ALA A 43 8.51 4.19 -2.89
C ALA A 43 7.76 5.50 -3.14
N GLU A 44 8.44 6.51 -3.70
CA GLU A 44 7.81 7.79 -4.07
C GLU A 44 6.78 7.61 -5.18
N ALA A 45 7.04 6.76 -6.18
CA ALA A 45 6.10 6.48 -7.27
C ALA A 45 4.83 5.76 -6.78
N LEU A 46 4.98 4.73 -5.93
CA LEU A 46 3.85 4.00 -5.35
C LEU A 46 3.02 4.88 -4.42
N ALA A 47 3.69 5.64 -3.54
CA ALA A 47 3.02 6.55 -2.62
C ALA A 47 2.28 7.68 -3.35
N ARG A 48 2.87 8.22 -4.42
CA ARG A 48 2.23 9.22 -5.29
C ARG A 48 0.97 8.66 -5.96
N ALA A 49 1.04 7.46 -6.53
CA ALA A 49 -0.12 6.84 -7.18
C ALA A 49 -1.30 6.60 -6.23
N GLU A 50 -1.02 6.10 -5.02
CA GLU A 50 -2.05 5.87 -3.99
C GLU A 50 -2.68 7.18 -3.49
N LEU A 51 -1.86 8.21 -3.26
CA LEU A 51 -2.34 9.52 -2.81
C LEU A 51 -3.13 10.26 -3.90
N GLU A 52 -2.65 10.31 -5.13
CA GLU A 52 -3.36 10.93 -6.25
C GLU A 52 -4.68 10.19 -6.54
N GLY A 53 -4.67 8.86 -6.45
CA GLY A 53 -5.89 8.04 -6.54
C GLY A 53 -6.90 8.33 -5.42
N LEU A 54 -6.42 8.59 -4.21
CA LEU A 54 -7.28 8.99 -3.08
C LEU A 54 -7.81 10.42 -3.23
N LEU A 55 -6.96 11.37 -3.60
CA LEU A 55 -7.34 12.78 -3.74
C LEU A 55 -8.29 13.02 -4.92
N SER A 56 -8.06 12.36 -6.06
CA SER A 56 -8.96 12.42 -7.21
C SER A 56 -10.36 11.89 -6.91
N ARG A 57 -10.48 10.84 -6.09
CA ARG A 57 -11.78 10.28 -5.67
C ARG A 57 -12.49 11.13 -4.63
N LEU A 58 -11.76 11.71 -3.69
CA LEU A 58 -12.35 12.42 -2.55
C LEU A 58 -12.61 13.91 -2.84
N CYS A 59 -11.76 14.56 -3.64
CA CYS A 59 -11.84 15.99 -3.93
C CYS A 59 -11.30 16.31 -5.34
N PRO A 60 -12.03 15.93 -6.40
CA PRO A 60 -11.61 16.19 -7.78
C PRO A 60 -11.43 17.69 -8.02
N GLY A 61 -10.22 18.10 -8.42
CA GLY A 61 -9.88 19.49 -8.74
C GLY A 61 -9.80 20.45 -7.55
N ARG A 62 -9.90 19.95 -6.30
CA ARG A 62 -9.85 20.78 -5.06
C ARG A 62 -8.77 20.34 -4.06
N CYS A 63 -8.00 19.33 -4.42
CA CYS A 63 -6.84 18.86 -3.68
C CYS A 63 -5.71 18.51 -4.65
N GLU A 64 -4.49 18.90 -4.31
CA GLU A 64 -3.30 18.59 -5.12
C GLU A 64 -2.14 18.16 -4.22
N LEU A 65 -1.34 17.21 -4.69
CA LEU A 65 -0.12 16.78 -4.01
C LEU A 65 1.05 17.68 -4.45
N VAL A 66 1.61 18.45 -3.51
CA VAL A 66 2.66 19.43 -3.81
C VAL A 66 4.04 18.79 -3.78
N GLU A 67 4.34 18.12 -2.66
CA GLU A 67 5.65 17.52 -2.44
C GLU A 67 5.47 16.14 -1.79
N LEU A 68 6.26 15.19 -2.26
CA LEU A 68 6.32 13.85 -1.68
C LEU A 68 7.76 13.39 -1.66
N ARG A 69 8.24 13.01 -0.47
CA ARG A 69 9.62 12.61 -0.23
C ARG A 69 9.66 11.35 0.60
N ALA A 70 10.34 10.33 0.08
CA ALA A 70 10.64 9.12 0.84
C ALA A 70 12.06 9.19 1.42
N VAL A 71 12.18 8.92 2.71
CA VAL A 71 13.44 8.78 3.44
C VAL A 71 13.75 7.29 3.54
N VAL A 72 14.90 6.90 3.01
CA VAL A 72 15.38 5.52 2.96
C VAL A 72 16.55 5.37 3.92
N GLU A 73 16.55 4.29 4.69
CA GLU A 73 17.63 3.97 5.63
C GLU A 73 18.92 3.55 4.92
N ALA A 74 20.04 3.66 5.65
CA ALA A 74 21.33 3.23 5.13
C ALA A 74 21.28 1.73 4.77
N PRO A 75 21.72 1.35 3.56
CA PRO A 75 21.67 -0.02 3.07
C PRO A 75 22.45 -0.95 3.97
N ARG A 76 21.85 -2.09 4.28
CA ARG A 76 22.50 -3.16 5.03
C ARG A 76 22.99 -4.21 4.05
N ALA A 77 24.28 -4.54 4.10
CA ALA A 77 24.84 -5.61 3.29
C ALA A 77 24.32 -6.97 3.81
N VAL A 78 23.58 -7.68 2.96
CA VAL A 78 23.08 -9.03 3.26
C VAL A 78 23.92 -10.03 2.48
N GLY A 79 25.04 -10.49 3.05
CA GLY A 79 25.89 -11.54 2.46
C GLY A 79 27.41 -11.31 2.53
N ARG A 80 28.20 -12.39 2.43
CA ARG A 80 29.68 -12.33 2.34
C ARG A 80 30.08 -11.80 0.96
N VAL A 81 30.74 -10.65 0.95
CA VAL A 81 31.34 -10.08 -0.26
C VAL A 81 32.59 -10.90 -0.60
N THR A 82 32.51 -11.71 -1.66
CA THR A 82 33.70 -12.38 -2.24
C THR A 82 34.28 -11.44 -3.30
N PRO A 83 35.52 -10.92 -3.14
CA PRO A 83 36.11 -10.04 -4.13
C PRO A 83 36.56 -10.86 -5.35
N GLY A 84 35.69 -10.97 -6.35
CA GLY A 84 36.00 -11.54 -7.66
C GLY A 84 35.98 -10.45 -8.73
N PHE A 85 37.05 -10.36 -9.52
CA PHE A 85 37.12 -9.52 -10.72
C PHE A 85 36.28 -10.15 -11.82
N GLY A 86 34.96 -9.96 -11.76
CA GLY A 86 34.02 -10.28 -12.82
C GLY A 86 33.21 -9.04 -13.16
N ASP A 87 33.09 -8.75 -14.45
CA ASP A 87 32.43 -7.57 -14.98
C ASP A 87 31.00 -7.40 -14.44
N ALA A 88 30.62 -6.13 -14.30
CA ALA A 88 29.42 -5.63 -13.66
C ALA A 88 28.13 -6.38 -14.05
N VAL A 89 27.24 -6.47 -13.05
CA VAL A 89 25.84 -6.94 -13.07
C VAL A 89 25.66 -8.33 -12.45
N ALA A 90 25.92 -8.44 -11.13
CA ALA A 90 25.21 -9.37 -10.24
C ALA A 90 25.56 -9.10 -8.75
N GLY A 91 24.57 -8.62 -8.00
CA GLY A 91 24.34 -9.06 -6.62
C GLY A 91 25.36 -8.70 -5.54
N SER A 92 25.56 -7.41 -5.26
CA SER A 92 25.70 -7.04 -3.85
C SER A 92 24.29 -6.77 -3.33
N SER A 93 23.71 -7.73 -2.61
CA SER A 93 22.37 -7.64 -2.03
C SER A 93 22.39 -6.67 -0.85
N TYR A 94 22.37 -5.39 -1.18
CA TYR A 94 22.05 -4.34 -0.23
C TYR A 94 20.54 -4.30 -0.06
N GLU A 95 20.06 -4.66 1.14
CA GLU A 95 18.66 -4.45 1.49
C GLU A 95 18.53 -2.99 1.94
N THR A 96 17.68 -2.23 1.26
CA THR A 96 17.29 -0.86 1.65
C THR A 96 15.83 -0.89 2.04
N ARG A 97 15.48 -0.22 3.15
CA ARG A 97 14.10 -0.10 3.64
C ARG A 97 13.71 1.38 3.74
N VAL A 98 12.46 1.66 3.43
CA VAL A 98 11.86 3.00 3.56
C VAL A 98 11.52 3.20 5.03
N SER A 99 12.05 4.24 5.66
CA SER A 99 11.81 4.53 7.08
C SER A 99 10.69 5.53 7.28
N ARG A 100 10.62 6.57 6.44
CA ARG A 100 9.64 7.63 6.55
C ARG A 100 9.17 8.14 5.20
N ILE A 101 7.89 8.45 5.08
CA ILE A 101 7.33 9.21 3.95
C ILE A 101 6.81 10.55 4.47
N GLU A 102 7.25 11.63 3.86
CA GLU A 102 6.79 12.99 4.10
C GLU A 102 6.00 13.46 2.88
N ALA A 103 4.74 13.85 3.08
CA ALA A 103 3.85 14.31 2.02
C ALA A 103 3.18 15.63 2.39
N THR A 104 3.24 16.60 1.47
CA THR A 104 2.57 17.89 1.60
C THR A 104 1.39 17.93 0.63
N VAL A 105 0.18 18.04 1.19
CA VAL A 105 -1.07 18.04 0.42
C VAL A 105 -1.72 19.40 0.54
N LEU A 106 -2.05 19.99 -0.60
CA LEU A 106 -2.72 21.27 -0.69
C LEU A 106 -4.22 21.05 -0.80
N LEU A 107 -4.96 21.67 0.11
CA LEU A 107 -6.39 21.50 0.30
C LEU A 107 -7.10 22.84 0.14
N ASP A 108 -8.22 22.84 -0.56
CA ASP A 108 -9.07 24.04 -0.67
C ASP A 108 -9.62 24.44 0.71
N SER A 109 -9.44 25.72 1.06
CA SER A 109 -9.91 26.29 2.32
C SER A 109 -11.44 26.19 2.49
N LYS A 110 -12.18 26.17 1.37
CA LYS A 110 -13.65 26.07 1.31
C LYS A 110 -14.19 24.65 1.58
N LEU A 111 -13.33 23.66 1.83
CA LEU A 111 -13.76 22.30 2.20
C LEU A 111 -14.25 22.22 3.66
N PRO A 112 -15.26 21.38 3.97
CA PRO A 112 -15.76 21.22 5.34
C PRO A 112 -14.66 20.86 6.35
N GLN A 113 -14.67 21.47 7.53
CA GLN A 113 -13.61 21.29 8.54
C GLN A 113 -13.39 19.82 8.95
N ASN A 114 -14.47 19.04 9.07
CA ASN A 114 -14.41 17.61 9.38
C ASN A 114 -13.69 16.82 8.27
N PHE A 115 -13.87 17.22 7.02
CA PHE A 115 -13.23 16.58 5.88
C PHE A 115 -11.73 16.90 5.84
N ARG A 116 -11.35 18.16 6.10
CA ARG A 116 -9.95 18.61 6.20
C ARG A 116 -9.15 17.83 7.27
N ALA A 117 -9.76 17.58 8.43
CA ALA A 117 -9.11 16.82 9.51
C ALA A 117 -9.01 15.30 9.25
N ASN A 118 -9.83 14.77 8.34
CA ASN A 118 -9.89 13.34 8.04
C ASN A 118 -9.02 12.94 6.86
N ILE A 119 -8.78 13.82 5.88
CA ILE A 119 -7.93 13.52 4.72
C ILE A 119 -6.51 13.11 5.15
N ALA A 120 -5.89 13.82 6.10
CA ALA A 120 -4.56 13.47 6.59
C ALA A 120 -4.50 12.06 7.21
N ARG A 121 -5.55 11.67 7.96
CA ARG A 121 -5.67 10.34 8.55
C ARG A 121 -5.91 9.26 7.49
N MET A 122 -6.72 9.54 6.49
CA MET A 122 -6.98 8.60 5.38
C MET A 122 -5.73 8.39 4.52
N ALA A 123 -4.98 9.45 4.25
CA ALA A 123 -3.68 9.39 3.58
C ALA A 123 -2.67 8.56 4.37
N GLN A 124 -2.56 8.78 5.69
CA GLN A 124 -1.70 7.97 6.57
C GLN A 124 -2.08 6.49 6.55
N PHE A 125 -3.38 6.18 6.66
CA PHE A 125 -3.85 4.79 6.65
C PHE A 125 -3.56 4.06 5.33
N ARG A 126 -3.66 4.76 4.19
CA ARG A 126 -3.34 4.15 2.88
C ARG A 126 -1.85 3.93 2.66
N LEU A 127 -1.00 4.78 3.21
CA LEU A 127 0.46 4.69 3.06
C LEU A 127 1.13 3.75 4.06
N GLN A 128 0.39 3.24 5.07
CA GLN A 128 0.93 2.39 6.14
C GLN A 128 1.58 1.09 5.62
N ASP A 129 1.15 0.62 4.45
CA ASP A 129 1.67 -0.60 3.83
C ASP A 129 3.02 -0.35 3.13
N ILE A 130 3.38 0.92 2.87
CA ILE A 130 4.60 1.32 2.16
C ILE A 130 5.71 1.73 3.13
N ALA A 131 5.39 2.48 4.19
CA ALA A 131 6.36 2.94 5.18
C ALA A 131 5.79 2.91 6.61
N PRO A 132 6.62 2.62 7.63
CA PRO A 132 6.18 2.52 9.01
C PRO A 132 5.86 3.87 9.66
N THR A 133 6.48 4.97 9.20
CA THR A 133 6.25 6.33 9.72
C THR A 133 5.81 7.27 8.59
N ILE A 134 4.66 7.92 8.72
CA ILE A 134 4.11 8.79 7.68
C ILE A 134 3.72 10.15 8.28
N GLU A 135 4.33 11.22 7.77
CA GLU A 135 3.98 12.59 8.11
C GLU A 135 3.26 13.25 6.92
N VAL A 136 1.97 13.59 7.11
CA VAL A 136 1.18 14.32 6.11
C VAL A 136 0.92 15.73 6.61
N ARG A 137 1.40 16.74 5.88
CA ARG A 137 1.22 18.16 6.22
C ARG A 137 0.20 18.80 5.29
N PRO A 138 -0.99 19.16 5.78
CA PRO A 138 -1.98 19.88 4.98
C PRO A 138 -1.64 21.37 4.89
N GLU A 139 -1.61 21.91 3.67
CA GLU A 139 -1.56 23.36 3.41
C GLU A 139 -2.90 23.83 2.85
N PHE A 140 -3.39 24.99 3.27
CA PHE A 140 -4.70 25.50 2.87
C PHE A 140 -4.54 26.74 1.99
N LEU A 141 -5.10 26.67 0.78
CA LEU A 141 -5.09 27.77 -0.19
C LEU A 141 -6.48 27.92 -0.83
N ASP A 142 -6.81 29.15 -1.23
CA ASP A 142 -8.06 29.44 -1.93
C ASP A 142 -7.87 29.22 -3.44
N PHE A 143 -8.55 28.22 -3.98
CA PHE A 143 -8.51 27.97 -5.42
C PHE A 143 -9.39 28.98 -6.17
N PRO A 144 -8.93 29.50 -7.33
CA PRO A 144 -9.76 30.35 -8.18
C PRO A 144 -10.95 29.54 -8.71
N GLU A 145 -12.16 30.09 -8.61
CA GLU A 145 -13.36 29.44 -9.12
C GLU A 145 -13.24 29.30 -10.65
N PRO A 146 -13.54 28.11 -11.22
CA PRO A 146 -13.60 27.96 -12.66
C PRO A 146 -14.66 28.94 -13.18
N GLN A 147 -14.24 29.86 -14.05
CA GLN A 147 -15.14 30.80 -14.72
C GLN A 147 -16.06 29.99 -15.64
N LEU A 148 -17.18 29.53 -15.11
CA LEU A 148 -18.27 29.01 -15.93
C LEU A 148 -18.78 30.17 -16.80
N PRO A 149 -18.99 29.96 -18.11
CA PRO A 149 -19.61 30.98 -18.94
C PRO A 149 -20.98 31.34 -18.36
N PRO A 150 -21.35 32.64 -18.35
CA PRO A 150 -22.58 33.08 -17.70
C PRO A 150 -23.78 32.36 -18.32
N MET A 151 -24.52 31.63 -17.50
CA MET A 151 -25.80 31.07 -17.92
C MET A 151 -26.71 32.23 -18.40
N PRO A 152 -27.47 32.05 -19.48
CA PRO A 152 -28.43 33.05 -19.92
C PRO A 152 -29.42 33.35 -18.79
N PRO A 153 -29.86 34.62 -18.64
CA PRO A 153 -30.66 35.04 -17.50
C PRO A 153 -31.96 34.24 -17.44
N MET A 154 -32.14 33.51 -16.36
CA MET A 154 -33.42 32.93 -16.01
C MET A 154 -34.44 34.06 -15.92
N MET A 155 -35.59 33.86 -16.57
CA MET A 155 -36.71 34.81 -16.56
C MET A 155 -37.01 35.27 -15.14
N GLN A 156 -37.11 36.59 -14.97
CA GLN A 156 -37.47 37.23 -13.71
C GLN A 156 -38.82 36.67 -13.23
N GLU A 157 -38.79 36.00 -12.08
CA GLU A 157 -39.99 35.65 -11.34
C GLU A 157 -40.59 36.94 -10.78
N GLU A 158 -41.87 37.20 -11.09
CA GLU A 158 -42.57 38.43 -10.70
C GLU A 158 -42.53 38.64 -9.17
N PRO A 159 -42.23 39.86 -8.68
CA PRO A 159 -42.19 40.11 -7.25
C PRO A 159 -43.61 40.12 -6.66
N ARG A 160 -43.83 39.32 -5.60
CA ARG A 160 -45.04 39.45 -4.77
C ARG A 160 -45.09 40.84 -4.12
N PRO A 161 -46.27 41.45 -3.94
CA PRO A 161 -46.39 42.78 -3.35
C PRO A 161 -46.08 42.75 -1.84
N ALA A 162 -45.16 43.60 -1.38
CA ALA A 162 -44.91 43.84 0.04
C ALA A 162 -45.98 44.78 0.65
N PRO A 163 -46.33 44.63 1.94
CA PRO A 163 -47.28 45.51 2.62
C PRO A 163 -46.66 46.87 3.02
N ARG A 164 -47.51 47.91 3.01
CA ARG A 164 -47.19 49.34 3.19
C ARG A 164 -46.66 49.68 4.61
N PRO A 165 -45.63 50.54 4.73
CA PRO A 165 -45.37 51.31 5.95
C PRO A 165 -46.01 52.71 5.91
N ALA A 166 -46.39 53.22 7.10
CA ALA A 166 -46.99 54.53 7.35
C ALA A 166 -45.92 55.65 7.57
N PRO A 167 -46.30 56.95 7.63
CA PRO A 167 -45.49 58.08 7.13
C PRO A 167 -44.52 58.74 8.14
N LEU A 168 -43.52 59.44 7.58
CA LEU A 168 -42.48 60.27 8.21
C LEU A 168 -42.97 61.68 8.60
N PRO A 169 -42.26 62.35 9.53
CA PRO A 169 -42.11 63.82 9.53
C PRO A 169 -40.61 64.26 9.68
N PRO A 170 -40.23 65.56 9.58
CA PRO A 170 -39.52 66.14 8.43
C PRO A 170 -38.11 66.70 8.71
N LEU A 171 -37.40 67.03 7.63
CA LEU A 171 -36.07 67.71 7.52
C LEU A 171 -36.08 69.16 8.06
N PRO A 172 -34.91 69.80 8.24
CA PRO A 172 -34.36 70.71 7.21
C PRO A 172 -32.82 70.58 7.00
N GLU A 173 -32.27 70.59 5.76
CA GLU A 173 -31.96 71.74 4.85
C GLU A 173 -30.52 72.28 5.16
N VAL A 174 -29.56 72.40 4.25
CA VAL A 174 -29.38 73.47 3.25
C VAL A 174 -28.03 73.29 2.47
N GLU A 175 -28.08 73.58 1.15
CA GLU A 175 -27.08 74.12 0.16
C GLU A 175 -25.81 73.38 -0.34
N ASP A 176 -25.91 73.00 -1.62
CA ASP A 176 -24.98 72.95 -2.79
C ASP A 176 -24.30 74.32 -3.15
N PRO A 177 -23.51 74.52 -4.26
CA PRO A 177 -22.76 73.64 -5.19
C PRO A 177 -21.38 74.19 -5.75
N GLU A 178 -20.71 73.39 -6.62
CA GLU A 178 -20.03 73.74 -7.92
C GLU A 178 -18.63 74.49 -7.99
N PRO A 179 -17.92 74.62 -9.16
CA PRO A 179 -17.07 73.60 -9.84
C PRO A 179 -15.72 74.13 -10.48
N GLU A 180 -14.88 73.22 -11.02
CA GLU A 180 -13.94 73.31 -12.21
C GLU A 180 -12.87 74.46 -12.37
N PRO A 181 -11.92 74.49 -13.36
CA PRO A 181 -11.29 73.49 -14.27
C PRO A 181 -9.74 73.65 -14.49
N ALA A 182 -9.22 72.98 -15.54
CA ALA A 182 -7.84 72.75 -16.01
C ALA A 182 -7.03 73.92 -16.64
N THR A 183 -5.69 73.77 -16.78
CA THR A 183 -4.88 74.16 -17.98
C THR A 183 -3.42 73.61 -17.97
N GLU A 184 -2.92 73.19 -19.15
CA GLU A 184 -1.53 72.81 -19.53
C GLU A 184 -0.60 74.06 -19.74
N PRO A 185 0.61 74.07 -20.37
CA PRO A 185 1.68 73.07 -20.69
C PRO A 185 3.16 73.55 -20.42
N LEU A 186 4.15 72.63 -20.67
CA LEU A 186 5.62 72.68 -21.02
C LEU A 186 6.39 74.03 -21.16
N PRO A 187 7.76 74.13 -21.06
CA PRO A 187 8.81 73.18 -21.54
C PRO A 187 10.16 73.07 -20.76
N THR A 188 11.02 72.12 -21.19
CA THR A 188 12.49 71.95 -21.02
C THR A 188 13.33 73.19 -21.43
N PRO A 189 14.61 73.43 -21.01
CA PRO A 189 15.76 72.52 -21.23
C PRO A 189 17.02 72.61 -20.30
N GLU A 190 18.03 71.78 -20.64
CA GLU A 190 19.51 71.93 -20.47
C GLU A 190 20.24 71.48 -19.16
N GLU A 191 21.13 70.48 -19.35
CA GLU A 191 22.33 70.07 -18.58
C GLU A 191 23.39 71.21 -18.48
N PRO A 192 24.55 71.13 -17.76
CA PRO A 192 25.33 69.95 -17.32
C PRO A 192 26.12 70.06 -15.97
N ALA A 193 26.98 69.05 -15.75
CA ALA A 193 28.30 69.07 -15.08
C ALA A 193 28.44 68.44 -13.67
N ASP A 194 28.83 67.16 -13.71
CA ASP A 194 30.12 66.61 -13.27
C ASP A 194 30.59 66.61 -11.79
N ASP A 195 30.92 65.39 -11.39
CA ASP A 195 32.18 64.93 -10.79
C ASP A 195 32.35 64.68 -9.28
N GLY A 196 32.91 63.49 -8.99
CA GLY A 196 33.64 63.17 -7.76
C GLY A 196 33.08 62.07 -6.84
N ARG A 197 33.03 60.80 -7.29
CA ARG A 197 32.94 59.65 -6.34
C ARG A 197 34.29 58.92 -6.21
N PRO A 198 34.80 58.69 -4.99
CA PRO A 198 36.13 58.14 -4.74
C PRO A 198 36.23 56.62 -4.96
N LEU A 199 37.34 56.18 -5.57
CA LEU A 199 37.69 54.82 -6.04
C LEU A 199 37.57 53.64 -5.03
N TRP A 200 37.28 53.88 -3.74
CA TRP A 200 37.12 52.78 -2.76
C TRP A 200 35.72 52.14 -2.80
N GLN A 201 34.75 52.77 -3.47
CA GLN A 201 33.40 52.21 -3.63
C GLN A 201 33.36 50.97 -4.54
N ASP A 202 34.31 50.80 -5.46
CA ASP A 202 34.37 49.63 -6.35
C ASP A 202 34.99 48.39 -5.69
N ALA A 203 35.72 48.54 -4.57
CA ALA A 203 36.34 47.43 -3.85
C ALA A 203 35.46 46.81 -2.75
N LEU A 204 34.40 47.52 -2.35
CA LEU A 204 33.47 47.14 -1.29
C LEU A 204 32.76 45.78 -1.49
N PRO A 205 32.28 45.41 -2.71
CA PRO A 205 31.64 44.12 -2.91
C PRO A 205 32.61 42.94 -2.76
N TRP A 206 33.89 43.12 -3.10
CA TRP A 206 34.89 42.06 -3.01
C TRP A 206 35.32 41.77 -1.57
N ILE A 207 35.37 42.79 -0.71
CA ILE A 207 35.67 42.62 0.72
C ILE A 207 34.55 41.86 1.42
N ALA A 208 33.28 42.17 1.09
CA ALA A 208 32.13 41.45 1.62
C ALA A 208 32.14 39.97 1.21
N LEU A 209 32.45 39.68 -0.06
CA LEU A 209 32.55 38.30 -0.56
C LEU A 209 33.66 37.51 0.16
N LEU A 210 34.83 38.11 0.35
CA LEU A 210 35.95 37.46 1.03
C LEU A 210 35.65 37.18 2.51
N ALA A 211 34.95 38.10 3.19
CA ALA A 211 34.49 37.91 4.56
C ALA A 211 33.46 36.78 4.67
N THR A 212 32.47 36.70 3.76
CA THR A 212 31.48 35.61 3.77
C THR A 212 32.13 34.23 3.54
N LEU A 213 33.13 34.15 2.66
CA LEU A 213 33.83 32.90 2.37
C LEU A 213 34.68 32.44 3.57
N LEU A 214 35.30 33.37 4.30
CA LEU A 214 36.00 33.07 5.55
C LEU A 214 35.06 32.56 6.65
N ILE A 215 33.88 33.17 6.80
CA ILE A 215 32.87 32.73 7.77
C ILE A 215 32.35 31.33 7.42
N LEU A 216 32.07 31.07 6.13
CA LEU A 216 31.61 29.76 5.67
C LEU A 216 32.67 28.68 5.90
N SER A 217 33.93 28.98 5.59
CA SER A 217 35.07 28.09 5.83
C SER A 217 35.23 27.75 7.32
N PHE A 218 35.15 28.76 8.19
CA PHE A 218 35.21 28.56 9.64
C PHE A 218 34.06 27.66 10.15
N LEU A 219 32.85 27.86 9.64
CA LEU A 219 31.68 27.05 10.02
C LEU A 219 31.84 25.59 9.59
N ILE A 220 32.36 25.34 8.39
CA ILE A 220 32.64 24.00 7.87
C ILE A 220 33.70 23.30 8.74
N ILE A 221 34.78 23.99 9.11
CA ILE A 221 35.82 23.43 9.98
C ILE A 221 35.25 23.08 11.36
N MET A 222 34.37 23.92 11.91
CA MET A 222 33.73 23.65 13.20
C MET A 222 32.81 22.42 13.15
N ILE A 223 32.07 22.24 12.06
CA ILE A 223 31.19 21.07 11.85
C ILE A 223 32.03 19.80 11.69
N LEU A 224 33.11 19.84 10.91
CA LEU A 224 33.99 18.69 10.72
C LEU A 224 34.64 18.24 12.03
N ARG A 225 35.15 19.18 12.85
CA ARG A 225 35.68 18.86 14.18
C ARG A 225 34.64 18.27 15.12
N ARG A 226 33.39 18.73 15.04
CA ARG A 226 32.29 18.19 15.84
C ARG A 226 31.93 16.75 15.41
N LEU A 227 32.02 16.45 14.12
CA LEU A 227 31.80 15.10 13.60
C LEU A 227 32.92 14.13 13.96
N GLU A 228 34.18 14.58 13.95
CA GLU A 228 35.31 13.79 14.45
C GLU A 228 35.13 13.43 15.93
N ALA A 229 34.76 14.39 16.79
CA ALA A 229 34.50 14.15 18.20
C ALA A 229 33.36 13.14 18.47
N LEU A 230 32.36 13.08 17.59
CA LEU A 230 31.28 12.08 17.66
C LEU A 230 31.71 10.70 17.14
N THR A 231 32.67 10.66 16.22
CA THR A 231 33.20 9.43 15.65
C THR A 231 34.18 8.76 16.62
N ASP A 232 35.01 9.54 17.32
CA ASP A 232 35.92 9.02 18.36
C ASP A 232 35.15 8.39 19.54
N ARG A 233 34.03 8.98 19.96
CA ARG A 233 33.15 8.39 20.99
C ARG A 233 32.53 7.05 20.58
N ARG A 234 32.45 6.74 19.29
CA ARG A 234 31.91 5.47 18.77
C ARG A 234 32.97 4.36 18.75
N ASN A 235 34.25 4.72 18.82
CA ASN A 235 35.38 3.79 18.72
C ASN A 235 36.06 3.51 20.08
N GLU A 236 35.63 4.12 21.18
CA GLU A 236 36.11 3.72 22.51
C GLU A 236 35.56 2.32 22.85
N PRO A 237 36.43 1.31 23.10
CA PRO A 237 36.00 -0.01 23.52
C PRO A 237 35.36 0.09 24.90
N THR A 238 34.12 -0.40 25.01
CA THR A 238 33.33 -0.47 26.24
C THR A 238 34.15 -1.13 27.36
N PRO A 239 34.36 -0.47 28.50
CA PRO A 239 35.02 -1.11 29.64
C PRO A 239 34.12 -2.20 30.22
N GLU A 240 34.72 -3.37 30.41
CA GLU A 240 34.13 -4.58 30.97
C GLU A 240 33.50 -4.26 32.36
N PRO A 241 32.22 -4.58 32.61
CA PRO A 241 31.58 -4.20 33.86
C PRO A 241 32.11 -5.06 35.01
N ALA A 242 32.76 -4.40 35.97
CA ALA A 242 33.08 -4.99 37.26
C ALA A 242 31.80 -5.40 38.00
N ARG A 243 31.82 -6.59 38.61
CA ARG A 243 30.76 -7.13 39.47
C ARG A 243 30.41 -6.15 40.60
N PRO A 244 29.11 -5.90 40.88
CA PRO A 244 28.72 -5.20 42.09
C PRO A 244 28.51 -6.20 43.24
N LEU A 245 29.10 -5.88 44.39
CA LEU A 245 28.77 -6.41 45.71
C LEU A 245 27.95 -5.33 46.44
N ASP A 246 26.85 -5.78 47.06
CA ASP A 246 26.04 -5.19 48.14
C ASP A 246 25.26 -3.88 47.97
N ASP A 247 23.92 -4.06 47.97
CA ASP A 247 22.90 -3.47 48.85
C ASP A 247 22.88 -1.95 49.15
N ALA A 248 22.03 -1.23 48.40
CA ALA A 248 21.04 -0.26 48.91
C ALA A 248 20.04 0.12 47.78
N PRO A 249 18.74 0.35 48.07
CA PRO A 249 17.74 0.62 47.05
C PRO A 249 17.83 2.08 46.59
N ASP A 250 18.62 2.32 45.54
CA ASP A 250 18.62 3.60 44.84
C ASP A 250 17.35 3.66 43.98
N ALA A 251 16.33 4.40 44.44
CA ALA A 251 15.08 4.67 43.74
C ALA A 251 15.30 5.63 42.55
N ARG A 252 16.17 5.24 41.62
CA ARG A 252 16.22 5.84 40.28
C ARG A 252 15.23 5.06 39.42
N PRO A 253 14.31 5.73 38.72
CA PRO A 253 13.42 5.03 37.78
C PRO A 253 14.30 4.29 36.77
N ARG A 254 14.22 2.96 36.75
CA ARG A 254 14.91 2.14 35.76
C ARG A 254 14.46 2.62 34.38
N ALA A 255 15.41 2.78 33.46
CA ALA A 255 15.07 3.06 32.06
C ALA A 255 14.17 1.94 31.54
N MET A 256 13.26 2.21 30.61
CA MET A 256 12.45 1.17 29.96
C MET A 256 13.34 0.17 29.19
N PRO A 257 12.96 -1.11 29.12
CA PRO A 257 13.71 -2.08 28.33
C PRO A 257 13.60 -1.71 26.84
N ASP A 258 14.62 -2.06 26.07
CA ASP A 258 14.62 -1.84 24.62
C ASP A 258 13.58 -2.75 23.94
N VAL A 259 12.38 -2.20 23.75
CA VAL A 259 11.22 -2.91 23.20
C VAL A 259 11.46 -3.31 21.75
N ASP A 260 12.21 -2.52 20.98
CA ASP A 260 12.46 -2.81 19.57
C ASP A 260 13.43 -3.98 19.42
N LEU A 261 14.47 -4.02 20.26
CA LEU A 261 15.38 -5.16 20.32
C LEU A 261 14.65 -6.44 20.78
N LEU A 262 13.80 -6.36 21.80
CA LEU A 262 12.98 -7.50 22.24
C LEU A 262 12.01 -7.96 21.13
N ARG A 263 11.40 -7.02 20.41
CA ARG A 263 10.51 -7.33 19.29
C ARG A 263 11.25 -8.04 18.18
N ASP A 264 12.47 -7.62 17.87
CA ASP A 264 13.31 -8.24 16.85
C ASP A 264 13.79 -9.64 17.27
N GLU A 265 14.17 -9.83 18.53
CA GLU A 265 14.50 -11.14 19.11
C GLU A 265 13.32 -12.12 18.99
N LEU A 266 12.11 -11.68 19.35
CA LEU A 266 10.89 -12.49 19.26
C LEU A 266 10.55 -12.81 17.80
N LYS A 267 10.72 -11.85 16.88
CA LYS A 267 10.45 -12.05 15.45
C LYS A 267 11.47 -12.97 14.77
N HIS A 268 12.72 -13.02 15.24
CA HIS A 268 13.77 -13.81 14.61
C HIS A 268 13.46 -15.32 14.62
N SER A 269 12.64 -15.78 15.58
CA SER A 269 12.28 -17.20 15.72
C SER A 269 10.77 -17.43 15.79
N ARG A 270 10.03 -16.92 14.79
CA ARG A 270 8.55 -17.03 14.68
C ARG A 270 7.95 -18.42 15.02
N PRO A 271 8.50 -19.56 14.54
CA PRO A 271 7.93 -20.88 14.85
C PRO A 271 8.12 -21.28 16.32
N VAL A 272 9.23 -20.86 16.92
CA VAL A 272 9.55 -21.09 18.33
C VAL A 272 8.70 -20.18 19.21
N LEU A 273 8.58 -18.91 18.82
CA LEU A 273 7.68 -17.94 19.42
C LEU A 273 6.23 -18.45 19.44
N ASN A 274 5.71 -18.95 18.33
CA ASN A 274 4.33 -19.45 18.26
C ASN A 274 4.10 -20.63 19.22
N ARG A 275 5.06 -21.55 19.36
CA ARG A 275 4.95 -22.65 20.33
C ARG A 275 5.09 -22.18 21.77
N MET A 276 6.04 -21.28 22.04
CA MET A 276 6.20 -20.64 23.34
C MET A 276 4.92 -19.91 23.75
N LEU A 277 4.31 -19.13 22.84
CA LEU A 277 3.08 -18.40 23.09
C LEU A 277 1.91 -19.36 23.35
N ARG A 278 1.74 -20.44 22.55
CA ARG A 278 0.68 -21.42 22.81
C ARG A 278 0.78 -22.05 24.21
N ALA A 279 2.00 -22.39 24.64
CA ALA A 279 2.24 -22.91 25.98
C ALA A 279 1.99 -21.83 27.06
N TRP A 280 2.50 -20.61 26.84
CA TRP A 280 2.38 -19.52 27.82
C TRP A 280 0.94 -19.03 27.98
N ILE A 281 0.17 -18.96 26.89
CA ILE A 281 -1.26 -18.62 26.91
C ILE A 281 -2.06 -19.66 27.71
N ALA A 282 -1.67 -20.93 27.64
CA ALA A 282 -2.31 -22.01 28.39
C ALA A 282 -1.93 -21.97 29.88
N ASP A 283 -0.70 -21.58 30.21
CA ASP A 283 -0.22 -21.45 31.59
C ASP A 283 -0.77 -20.20 32.30
N ASP A 284 -0.56 -19.02 31.72
CA ASP A 284 -0.88 -17.72 32.32
C ASP A 284 -1.21 -16.66 31.24
N PRO A 285 -2.51 -16.44 30.93
CA PRO A 285 -2.92 -15.43 29.95
C PRO A 285 -2.66 -13.99 30.42
N ALA A 286 -2.59 -13.72 31.72
CA ALA A 286 -2.40 -12.36 32.23
C ALA A 286 -0.97 -11.85 31.96
N GLU A 287 0.03 -12.72 32.06
CA GLU A 287 1.41 -12.39 31.69
C GLU A 287 1.55 -12.11 30.18
N VAL A 288 0.86 -12.86 29.34
CA VAL A 288 0.87 -12.64 27.88
C VAL A 288 0.17 -11.32 27.54
N ALA A 289 -0.86 -10.91 28.27
CA ALA A 289 -1.47 -9.59 28.12
C ALA A 289 -0.45 -8.46 28.41
N LEU A 290 0.38 -8.60 29.44
CA LEU A 290 1.46 -7.64 29.73
C LEU A 290 2.51 -7.61 28.62
N LEU A 291 2.88 -8.77 28.06
CA LEU A 291 3.80 -8.85 26.92
C LEU A 291 3.22 -8.17 25.66
N VAL A 292 1.92 -8.36 25.40
CA VAL A 292 1.20 -7.71 24.30
C VAL A 292 1.15 -6.19 24.48
N ARG A 293 1.03 -5.70 25.72
CA ARG A 293 1.08 -4.26 26.02
C ARG A 293 2.49 -3.70 25.82
N LEU A 294 3.53 -4.47 26.16
CA LEU A 294 4.93 -4.07 26.00
C LEU A 294 5.35 -4.04 24.51
N VAL A 295 5.09 -5.12 23.77
CA VAL A 295 5.64 -5.34 22.41
C VAL A 295 4.63 -5.07 21.30
N GLY A 296 3.32 -5.09 21.61
CA GLY A 296 2.21 -4.93 20.68
C GLY A 296 1.53 -6.25 20.29
N SER A 297 0.28 -6.17 19.81
CA SER A 297 -0.54 -7.33 19.41
C SER A 297 -0.02 -8.10 18.19
N GLY A 298 0.95 -7.54 17.47
CA GLY A 298 1.55 -8.16 16.29
C GLY A 298 2.22 -9.52 16.57
N ILE A 299 2.59 -9.80 17.81
CA ILE A 299 3.17 -11.11 18.20
C ILE A 299 2.12 -12.24 18.20
N LEU A 300 0.83 -11.93 18.22
CA LEU A 300 -0.27 -12.91 18.26
C LEU A 300 -0.89 -13.16 16.88
N SER A 301 -0.37 -12.57 15.78
CA SER A 301 -1.00 -12.62 14.46
C SER A 301 -1.29 -14.05 13.98
N ASP A 302 -0.35 -14.95 14.25
CA ASP A 302 -0.34 -16.31 13.72
C ASP A 302 -1.11 -17.25 14.66
N VAL A 303 -0.97 -17.04 15.98
CA VAL A 303 -1.66 -17.81 17.02
C VAL A 303 -3.17 -17.51 17.04
N ARG A 304 -3.59 -16.31 16.63
CA ARG A 304 -5.01 -15.89 16.60
C ARG A 304 -5.88 -16.73 15.66
N ARG A 305 -5.29 -17.44 14.69
CA ARG A 305 -6.04 -18.31 13.75
C ARG A 305 -6.40 -19.67 14.36
N ASP A 306 -5.84 -20.01 15.52
CA ASP A 306 -6.08 -21.28 16.20
C ASP A 306 -7.43 -21.28 16.95
N ALA A 307 -8.32 -22.19 16.57
CA ALA A 307 -9.65 -22.30 17.16
C ALA A 307 -9.63 -22.74 18.64
N SER A 308 -8.57 -23.45 19.07
CA SER A 308 -8.45 -23.97 20.44
C SER A 308 -8.12 -22.88 21.46
N LEU A 309 -7.61 -21.74 21.01
CA LEU A 309 -7.13 -20.65 21.86
C LEU A 309 -8.11 -19.47 21.95
N ARG A 310 -9.33 -19.58 21.41
CA ARG A 310 -10.32 -18.48 21.41
C ARG A 310 -10.65 -17.96 22.81
N ALA A 311 -11.00 -18.83 23.76
CA ALA A 311 -11.39 -18.41 25.11
C ALA A 311 -10.22 -17.75 25.89
N PRO A 312 -8.98 -18.29 25.85
CA PRO A 312 -7.81 -17.58 26.36
C PRO A 312 -7.54 -16.23 25.67
N MET A 313 -7.72 -16.14 24.35
CA MET A 313 -7.54 -14.88 23.60
C MET A 313 -8.54 -13.80 23.98
N GLU A 314 -9.80 -14.15 24.24
CA GLU A 314 -10.81 -13.22 24.76
C GLU A 314 -10.40 -12.69 26.14
N THR A 315 -9.87 -13.57 27.00
CA THR A 315 -9.36 -13.18 28.32
C THR A 315 -8.18 -12.21 28.22
N ILE A 316 -7.27 -12.43 27.28
CA ILE A 316 -6.13 -11.52 27.01
C ILE A 316 -6.62 -10.18 26.48
N ALA A 317 -7.56 -10.17 25.54
CA ALA A 317 -8.12 -8.93 24.99
C ALA A 317 -8.81 -8.10 26.09
N ASP A 318 -9.57 -8.76 26.97
CA ASP A 318 -10.20 -8.16 28.14
C ASP A 318 -9.18 -7.59 29.13
N GLU A 319 -8.12 -8.33 29.44
CA GLU A 319 -7.03 -7.89 30.32
C GLU A 319 -6.28 -6.67 29.76
N VAL A 320 -6.00 -6.67 28.45
CA VAL A 320 -5.37 -5.55 27.76
C VAL A 320 -6.28 -4.32 27.74
N ALA A 321 -7.60 -4.50 27.55
CA ALA A 321 -8.58 -3.42 27.50
C ALA A 321 -8.91 -2.82 28.88
N ARG A 322 -8.81 -3.60 29.97
CA ARG A 322 -9.11 -3.13 31.35
C ARG A 322 -7.99 -2.29 31.96
N ARG A 323 -6.76 -2.37 31.44
CA ARG A 323 -5.57 -1.71 32.02
C ARG A 323 -5.10 -0.55 31.13
N ASP A 324 -5.66 0.63 31.37
CA ASP A 324 -5.29 1.89 30.68
C ASP A 324 -4.01 2.56 31.24
N GLN A 325 -3.44 2.06 32.35
CA GLN A 325 -2.26 2.67 32.98
C GLN A 325 -0.96 2.29 32.25
N PRO A 326 -0.02 3.22 32.01
CA PRO A 326 1.27 2.87 31.40
C PRO A 326 2.00 1.79 32.22
N LEU A 327 2.67 0.84 31.53
CA LEU A 327 3.42 -0.23 32.20
C LEU A 327 4.52 0.36 33.08
N ASP A 328 4.67 -0.16 34.30
CA ASP A 328 5.80 0.20 35.16
C ASP A 328 7.11 -0.37 34.59
N ALA A 329 8.22 0.35 34.79
CA ALA A 329 9.52 -0.02 34.23
C ALA A 329 10.03 -1.36 34.81
N ASP A 330 9.72 -1.64 36.08
CA ASP A 330 10.08 -2.90 36.73
C ASP A 330 9.23 -4.08 36.21
N GLU A 331 7.93 -3.87 35.99
CA GLU A 331 7.05 -4.86 35.36
C GLU A 331 7.46 -5.15 33.92
N ALA A 332 7.84 -4.10 33.16
CA ALA A 332 8.32 -4.24 31.79
C ALA A 332 9.61 -5.07 31.72
N HIS A 333 10.56 -4.84 32.64
CA HIS A 333 11.79 -5.64 32.73
C HIS A 333 11.51 -7.09 33.11
N ALA A 334 10.64 -7.32 34.11
CA ALA A 334 10.31 -8.66 34.55
C ALA A 334 9.66 -9.50 33.44
N ILE A 335 8.74 -8.90 32.66
CA ILE A 335 8.08 -9.57 31.54
C ILE A 335 9.03 -9.78 30.37
N ALA A 336 9.91 -8.82 30.06
CA ALA A 336 10.92 -8.97 29.02
C ALA A 336 11.90 -10.12 29.32
N GLU A 337 12.42 -10.21 30.55
CA GLU A 337 13.32 -11.28 30.98
C GLU A 337 12.61 -12.64 30.98
N LYS A 338 11.36 -12.72 31.45
CA LYS A 338 10.56 -13.96 31.36
C LYS A 338 10.34 -14.40 29.92
N ALA A 339 10.02 -13.47 29.02
CA ALA A 339 9.83 -13.76 27.60
C ALA A 339 11.11 -14.33 26.99
N ARG A 340 12.28 -13.73 27.28
CA ARG A 340 13.58 -14.24 26.84
C ARG A 340 13.89 -15.62 27.39
N ALA A 341 13.70 -15.83 28.69
CA ALA A 341 13.96 -17.12 29.33
C ALA A 341 13.08 -18.24 28.74
N ARG A 342 11.79 -17.97 28.52
CA ARG A 342 10.87 -18.93 27.86
C ARG A 342 11.24 -19.16 26.39
N LEU A 343 11.66 -18.13 25.67
CA LEU A 343 12.10 -18.26 24.29
C LEU A 343 13.36 -19.12 24.20
N THR A 344 14.37 -18.87 25.02
CA THR A 344 15.60 -19.68 25.08
C THR A 344 15.31 -21.11 25.50
N ALA A 345 14.44 -21.33 26.49
CA ALA A 345 14.03 -22.68 26.88
C ALA A 345 13.35 -23.42 25.72
N GLN A 346 12.48 -22.74 24.97
CA GLN A 346 11.82 -23.32 23.81
C GLN A 346 12.79 -23.57 22.65
N GLN A 347 13.79 -22.71 22.42
CA GLN A 347 14.85 -22.92 21.43
C GLN A 347 15.69 -24.16 21.76
N VAL A 348 16.05 -24.36 23.03
CA VAL A 348 16.80 -25.55 23.48
C VAL A 348 15.99 -26.83 23.29
N LEU A 349 14.66 -26.78 23.47
CA LEU A 349 13.77 -27.91 23.17
C LEU A 349 13.64 -28.15 21.65
N ASP A 350 13.73 -27.11 20.83
CA ASP A 350 13.53 -27.17 19.37
C ASP A 350 14.80 -27.54 18.59
N ASP A 351 15.99 -27.34 19.15
CA ASP A 351 17.27 -27.78 18.57
C ASP A 351 17.33 -29.30 18.28
N GLY A 352 16.38 -30.08 18.83
CA GLY A 352 16.19 -31.49 18.57
C GLY A 352 15.09 -31.86 17.56
N SER A 353 14.22 -30.93 17.15
CA SER A 353 13.05 -31.21 16.29
C SER A 353 13.28 -30.81 14.82
N THR A 354 12.78 -31.63 13.90
CA THR A 354 12.70 -31.29 12.47
C THR A 354 11.37 -30.62 12.12
N ASP A 355 10.44 -30.43 13.07
CA ASP A 355 9.06 -30.00 12.77
C ASP A 355 8.98 -28.61 12.15
N ALA A 356 9.85 -27.69 12.56
CA ALA A 356 9.91 -26.34 11.99
C ALA A 356 10.19 -26.35 10.48
N GLU A 357 10.90 -27.37 9.98
CA GLU A 357 11.23 -27.49 8.56
C GLU A 357 10.02 -27.91 7.72
N TRP A 358 8.95 -28.43 8.34
CA TRP A 358 7.75 -28.94 7.68
C TRP A 358 6.54 -28.00 7.75
N GLU A 359 6.64 -26.87 8.47
CA GLU A 359 5.54 -25.91 8.67
C GLU A 359 4.97 -25.36 7.35
N PHE A 360 5.78 -25.30 6.28
CA PHE A 360 5.32 -24.83 4.96
C PHE A 360 4.18 -25.67 4.38
N LEU A 361 4.04 -26.94 4.78
CA LEU A 361 2.95 -27.81 4.33
C LEU A 361 1.58 -27.33 4.81
N GLU A 362 1.49 -26.56 5.91
CA GLU A 362 0.22 -26.04 6.43
C GLU A 362 -0.39 -24.97 5.52
N GLY A 363 0.42 -24.29 4.72
CA GLY A 363 -0.02 -23.25 3.79
C GLY A 363 -0.45 -23.75 2.40
N LEU A 364 -0.28 -25.05 2.12
CA LEU A 364 -0.49 -25.61 0.78
C LEU A 364 -1.91 -26.18 0.61
N GLY A 365 -2.47 -26.02 -0.59
CA GLY A 365 -3.72 -26.67 -0.99
C GLY A 365 -3.54 -28.18 -1.24
N LEU A 366 -4.63 -28.94 -1.15
CA LEU A 366 -4.62 -30.41 -1.29
C LEU A 366 -4.06 -30.87 -2.65
N ALA A 367 -4.31 -30.13 -3.73
CA ALA A 367 -3.79 -30.45 -5.05
C ALA A 367 -2.25 -30.36 -5.09
N HIS A 368 -1.67 -29.31 -4.50
CA HIS A 368 -0.21 -29.17 -4.43
C HIS A 368 0.41 -30.24 -3.53
N ILE A 369 -0.25 -30.59 -2.42
CA ILE A 369 0.20 -31.68 -1.54
C ILE A 369 0.22 -33.01 -2.31
N ALA A 370 -0.79 -33.29 -3.14
CA ALA A 370 -0.80 -34.49 -3.97
C ALA A 370 0.43 -34.55 -4.89
N THR A 371 0.72 -33.45 -5.60
CA THR A 371 1.87 -33.37 -6.51
C THR A 371 3.21 -33.51 -5.78
N LEU A 372 3.36 -32.89 -4.60
CA LEU A 372 4.56 -33.06 -3.77
C LEU A 372 4.73 -34.53 -3.33
N LEU A 373 3.65 -35.21 -2.98
CA LEU A 373 3.68 -36.62 -2.58
C LEU A 373 3.92 -37.58 -3.77
N GLU A 374 3.50 -37.22 -4.99
CA GLU A 374 3.81 -37.98 -6.22
C GLU A 374 5.31 -37.95 -6.55
N SER A 375 5.99 -36.84 -6.25
CA SER A 375 7.44 -36.71 -6.45
C SER A 375 8.27 -37.49 -5.42
N CYS A 376 7.66 -37.96 -4.33
CA CYS A 376 8.32 -38.69 -3.26
C CYS A 376 8.50 -40.18 -3.59
N THR A 377 9.57 -40.79 -3.08
CA THR A 377 9.61 -42.25 -2.95
C THR A 377 8.58 -42.74 -1.93
N ARG A 378 8.19 -44.03 -1.96
CA ARG A 378 7.21 -44.61 -1.02
C ARG A 378 7.53 -44.31 0.46
N ARG A 379 8.81 -44.44 0.83
CA ARG A 379 9.30 -44.16 2.19
C ARG A 379 9.19 -42.69 2.57
N GLU A 380 9.57 -41.80 1.66
CA GLU A 380 9.46 -40.35 1.86
C GLU A 380 7.99 -39.93 1.96
N ARG A 381 7.13 -40.47 1.10
CA ARG A 381 5.70 -40.21 1.07
C ARG A 381 5.03 -40.54 2.41
N ALA A 382 5.29 -41.75 2.93
CA ALA A 382 4.87 -42.16 4.25
C ALA A 382 5.35 -41.19 5.34
N PHE A 383 6.63 -40.79 5.30
CA PHE A 383 7.19 -39.85 6.27
C PHE A 383 6.50 -38.47 6.19
N VAL A 384 6.32 -37.90 4.99
CA VAL A 384 5.66 -36.60 4.80
C VAL A 384 4.22 -36.63 5.31
N LEU A 385 3.47 -37.71 5.07
CA LEU A 385 2.12 -37.88 5.59
C LEU A 385 2.07 -37.81 7.12
N THR A 386 3.07 -38.33 7.83
CA THR A 386 3.12 -38.20 9.30
C THR A 386 3.32 -36.76 9.75
N ARG A 387 3.98 -35.93 8.94
CA ARG A 387 4.25 -34.50 9.22
C ARG A 387 3.09 -33.57 8.85
N LEU A 388 2.17 -34.01 8.01
CA LEU A 388 0.94 -33.25 7.74
C LEU A 388 0.09 -33.12 9.02
N SER A 389 -0.57 -31.97 9.17
CA SER A 389 -1.53 -31.79 10.24
C SER A 389 -2.66 -32.81 10.14
N PRO A 390 -3.27 -33.24 11.27
CA PRO A 390 -4.32 -34.26 11.25
C PRO A 390 -5.49 -33.92 10.32
N VAL A 391 -5.85 -32.64 10.24
CA VAL A 391 -6.94 -32.13 9.39
C VAL A 391 -6.59 -32.20 7.91
N VAL A 392 -5.38 -31.79 7.54
CA VAL A 392 -4.94 -31.83 6.13
C VAL A 392 -4.75 -33.27 5.68
N ARG A 393 -4.15 -34.11 6.54
CA ARG A 393 -3.99 -35.54 6.30
C ARG A 393 -5.34 -36.24 6.11
N SER A 394 -6.34 -35.97 6.95
CA SER A 394 -7.66 -36.62 6.82
C SER A 394 -8.33 -36.25 5.50
N ARG A 395 -8.32 -34.96 5.13
CA ARG A 395 -8.89 -34.48 3.87
C ARG A 395 -8.18 -35.04 2.65
N TYR A 396 -6.85 -35.12 2.69
CA TYR A 396 -6.07 -35.74 1.63
C TYR A 396 -6.45 -37.22 1.46
N LEU A 397 -6.50 -37.98 2.56
CA LEU A 397 -6.87 -39.40 2.53
C LEU A 397 -8.33 -39.61 2.09
N GLU A 398 -9.25 -38.73 2.47
CA GLU A 398 -10.65 -38.78 2.02
C GLU A 398 -10.79 -38.64 0.50
N GLY A 399 -9.93 -37.84 -0.13
CA GLY A 399 -9.91 -37.61 -1.57
C GLY A 399 -9.30 -38.75 -2.40
N LEU A 400 -8.62 -39.72 -1.77
CA LEU A 400 -8.02 -40.87 -2.46
C LEU A 400 -9.03 -42.01 -2.65
N GLU A 401 -8.87 -42.77 -3.73
CA GLU A 401 -9.64 -43.99 -3.97
C GLU A 401 -9.41 -45.03 -2.86
N SER A 402 -10.39 -45.92 -2.65
CA SER A 402 -10.39 -46.83 -1.49
C SER A 402 -9.26 -47.87 -1.52
N GLU A 403 -8.65 -48.12 -2.67
CA GLU A 403 -7.50 -49.01 -2.85
C GLU A 403 -6.19 -48.26 -2.58
N GLU A 404 -5.99 -47.10 -3.22
CA GLU A 404 -4.82 -46.22 -3.01
C GLU A 404 -4.67 -45.79 -1.55
N ARG A 405 -5.78 -45.48 -0.89
CA ARG A 405 -5.80 -45.13 0.53
C ARG A 405 -5.31 -46.29 1.41
N ARG A 406 -5.69 -47.52 1.08
CA ARG A 406 -5.25 -48.71 1.83
C ARG A 406 -3.76 -48.95 1.64
N ASP A 407 -3.27 -48.87 0.40
CA ASP A 407 -1.85 -49.03 0.09
C ASP A 407 -1.00 -47.97 0.80
N LEU A 408 -1.44 -46.71 0.79
CA LEU A 408 -0.74 -45.61 1.44
C LEU A 408 -0.69 -45.76 2.97
N LEU A 409 -1.76 -46.28 3.59
CA LEU A 409 -1.79 -46.55 5.03
C LEU A 409 -0.87 -47.72 5.41
N LEU A 410 -0.82 -48.78 4.59
CA LEU A 410 0.11 -49.89 4.79
C LEU A 410 1.57 -49.43 4.65
N GLU A 411 1.87 -48.61 3.64
CA GLU A 411 3.19 -48.00 3.48
C GLU A 411 3.59 -47.11 4.66
N THR A 412 2.64 -46.39 5.25
CA THR A 412 2.91 -45.55 6.43
C THR A 412 3.18 -46.39 7.68
N SER A 413 2.61 -47.59 7.77
CA SER A 413 2.87 -48.55 8.86
C SER A 413 4.24 -49.22 8.74
N ASP A 414 4.68 -49.52 7.51
CA ASP A 414 5.91 -50.26 7.23
C ASP A 414 7.15 -49.35 7.01
N ALA A 415 6.96 -48.03 6.92
CA ALA A 415 8.04 -47.11 6.65
C ALA A 415 8.97 -46.92 7.85
N ASP A 416 10.22 -47.37 7.69
CA ASP A 416 11.32 -46.99 8.59
C ASP A 416 11.47 -45.46 8.64
N ALA A 417 11.60 -44.92 9.86
CA ALA A 417 11.82 -43.49 10.07
C ALA A 417 13.05 -42.99 9.29
N LEU A 418 12.92 -41.86 8.60
CA LEU A 418 14.06 -41.20 7.94
C LEU A 418 15.06 -40.70 8.99
N SER A 419 16.36 -40.69 8.65
CA SER A 419 17.36 -40.04 9.50
C SER A 419 17.09 -38.53 9.57
N ARG A 420 17.60 -37.85 10.60
CA ARG A 420 17.41 -36.39 10.72
C ARG A 420 17.93 -35.65 9.50
N THR A 421 19.13 -35.99 9.02
CA THR A 421 19.72 -35.34 7.83
C THR A 421 18.87 -35.57 6.58
N GLN A 422 18.37 -36.79 6.37
CA GLN A 422 17.48 -37.12 5.26
C GLN A 422 16.14 -36.38 5.35
N ALA A 423 15.58 -36.25 6.55
CA ALA A 423 14.36 -35.49 6.77
C ALA A 423 14.55 -34.00 6.42
N ARG A 424 15.70 -33.41 6.80
CA ARG A 424 16.02 -32.01 6.46
C ARG A 424 16.18 -31.80 4.95
N GLU A 425 16.92 -32.69 4.30
CA GLU A 425 17.15 -32.64 2.85
C GLU A 425 15.83 -32.81 2.07
N LEU A 426 14.97 -33.73 2.53
CA LEU A 426 13.64 -33.91 1.95
C LEU A 426 12.77 -32.66 2.15
N ALA A 427 12.75 -32.07 3.35
CA ALA A 427 12.00 -30.85 3.63
C ALA A 427 12.48 -29.66 2.78
N ALA A 428 13.79 -29.51 2.60
CA ALA A 428 14.37 -28.46 1.76
C ALA A 428 13.98 -28.64 0.28
N ARG A 429 14.08 -29.87 -0.25
CA ARG A 429 13.69 -30.20 -1.63
C ARG A 429 12.19 -29.98 -1.87
N GLN A 430 11.34 -30.40 -0.94
CA GLN A 430 9.89 -30.20 -1.05
C GLN A 430 9.49 -28.73 -0.92
N ARG A 431 10.18 -27.96 -0.07
CA ARG A 431 9.96 -26.52 0.05
C ARG A 431 10.31 -25.77 -1.24
N ALA A 432 11.45 -26.07 -1.86
CA ALA A 432 11.84 -25.45 -3.13
C ALA A 432 10.81 -25.73 -4.23
N MET A 433 10.29 -26.95 -4.31
CA MET A 433 9.24 -27.33 -5.26
C MET A 433 7.90 -26.64 -4.95
N ALA A 434 7.56 -26.50 -3.67
CA ALA A 434 6.36 -25.77 -3.24
C ALA A 434 6.44 -24.27 -3.58
N GLU A 435 7.62 -23.65 -3.44
CA GLU A 435 7.86 -22.25 -3.82
C GLU A 435 7.69 -22.05 -5.33
N GLU A 436 8.19 -22.97 -6.16
CA GLU A 436 7.98 -22.94 -7.61
C GLU A 436 6.49 -22.99 -7.99
N PHE A 437 5.69 -23.82 -7.32
CA PHE A 437 4.23 -23.86 -7.54
C PHE A 437 3.54 -22.57 -7.08
N ILE A 438 3.97 -21.98 -5.97
CA ILE A 438 3.41 -20.72 -5.47
C ILE A 438 3.74 -19.58 -6.43
N ASP A 439 4.97 -19.51 -6.95
CA ASP A 439 5.39 -18.46 -7.87
C ASP A 439 4.75 -18.64 -9.25
N ALA A 440 4.67 -19.87 -9.78
CA ALA A 440 3.93 -20.17 -10.99
C ALA A 440 2.42 -19.88 -10.86
N GLY A 441 1.83 -20.15 -9.69
CA GLY A 441 0.46 -19.82 -9.36
C GLY A 441 0.20 -18.31 -9.30
N ARG A 442 1.13 -17.54 -8.70
CA ARG A 442 1.08 -16.07 -8.68
C ARG A 442 1.23 -15.47 -10.07
N GLU A 443 2.15 -15.99 -10.88
CA GLU A 443 2.34 -15.56 -12.27
C GLU A 443 1.10 -15.88 -13.12
N ALA A 444 0.55 -17.09 -13.01
CA ALA A 444 -0.67 -17.48 -13.69
C ALA A 444 -1.88 -16.64 -13.24
N GLN A 445 -1.96 -16.30 -11.95
CA GLN A 445 -3.02 -15.44 -11.42
C GLN A 445 -2.87 -13.98 -11.87
N GLY A 446 -1.63 -13.47 -11.97
CA GLY A 446 -1.33 -12.16 -12.54
C GLY A 446 -1.59 -12.07 -14.05
N GLN A 447 -1.29 -13.14 -14.79
CA GLN A 447 -1.64 -13.24 -16.21
C GLN A 447 -3.15 -13.37 -16.42
N ALA A 448 -3.84 -14.13 -15.57
CA ALA A 448 -5.29 -14.27 -15.60
C ALA A 448 -6.00 -12.95 -15.26
N SER A 449 -5.52 -12.19 -14.26
CA SER A 449 -6.08 -10.87 -13.94
C SER A 449 -5.87 -9.87 -15.06
N MET A 450 -4.67 -9.85 -15.68
CA MET A 450 -4.42 -8.99 -16.84
C MET A 450 -5.30 -9.38 -18.04
N MET A 451 -5.46 -10.68 -18.30
CA MET A 451 -6.34 -11.17 -19.36
C MET A 451 -7.82 -10.82 -19.08
N LEU A 452 -8.26 -10.89 -17.83
CA LEU A 452 -9.61 -10.47 -17.42
C LEU A 452 -9.83 -8.99 -17.65
N GLU A 453 -8.88 -8.13 -17.25
CA GLU A 453 -8.96 -6.68 -17.51
C GLU A 453 -9.00 -6.37 -19.01
N MET A 454 -8.19 -7.08 -19.81
CA MET A 454 -8.20 -6.95 -21.27
C MET A 454 -9.55 -7.36 -21.87
N ILE A 455 -10.12 -8.50 -21.45
CA ILE A 455 -11.44 -8.94 -21.92
C ILE A 455 -12.51 -7.95 -21.46
N GLU A 456 -12.47 -7.48 -20.22
CA GLU A 456 -13.43 -6.50 -19.67
C GLU A 456 -13.37 -5.12 -20.34
N ALA A 457 -12.32 -4.79 -21.09
CA ALA A 457 -12.24 -3.55 -21.89
C ALA A 457 -12.92 -3.67 -23.27
N LEU A 458 -13.18 -4.89 -23.74
CA LEU A 458 -13.74 -5.16 -25.07
C LEU A 458 -15.26 -4.95 -25.12
N ALA A 459 -15.79 -4.79 -26.34
CA ALA A 459 -17.24 -4.76 -26.53
C ALA A 459 -17.85 -6.14 -26.23
N LEU A 460 -19.09 -6.18 -25.75
CA LEU A 460 -19.76 -7.43 -25.34
C LEU A 460 -19.66 -8.54 -26.40
N ARG A 461 -19.81 -8.19 -27.69
CA ARG A 461 -19.74 -9.15 -28.79
C ARG A 461 -18.35 -9.81 -28.88
N GLU A 462 -17.29 -9.02 -28.76
CA GLU A 462 -15.91 -9.49 -28.80
C GLU A 462 -15.58 -10.31 -27.56
N GLN A 463 -16.06 -9.90 -26.38
CA GLN A 463 -15.96 -10.68 -25.14
C GLN A 463 -16.54 -12.08 -25.31
N GLU A 464 -17.77 -12.18 -25.82
CA GLU A 464 -18.42 -13.46 -26.04
C GLU A 464 -17.69 -14.32 -27.09
N ASP A 465 -17.18 -13.71 -28.17
CA ASP A 465 -16.44 -14.43 -29.22
C ASP A 465 -15.14 -15.01 -28.67
N ILE A 466 -14.33 -14.21 -27.94
CA ILE A 466 -13.09 -14.66 -27.31
C ILE A 466 -13.37 -15.74 -26.27
N LEU A 467 -14.39 -15.58 -25.43
CA LEU A 467 -14.71 -16.56 -24.39
C LEU A 467 -15.22 -17.87 -24.97
N ARG A 468 -15.97 -17.86 -26.08
CA ARG A 468 -16.32 -19.10 -26.81
C ARG A 468 -15.08 -19.79 -27.36
N ASP A 469 -14.14 -19.02 -27.90
CA ASP A 469 -12.86 -19.54 -28.39
C ASP A 469 -12.02 -20.17 -27.28
N ILE A 470 -11.92 -19.51 -26.12
CA ILE A 470 -11.23 -20.03 -24.94
C ILE A 470 -11.94 -21.29 -24.42
N LEU A 471 -13.27 -21.28 -24.34
CA LEU A 471 -14.06 -22.44 -23.91
C LEU A 471 -13.83 -23.66 -24.82
N ALA A 472 -13.72 -23.45 -26.13
CA ALA A 472 -13.48 -24.52 -27.09
C ALA A 472 -12.03 -25.04 -27.06
N LYS A 473 -11.04 -24.13 -26.92
CA LYS A 473 -9.61 -24.48 -27.03
C LYS A 473 -8.98 -24.86 -25.68
N LYS A 474 -9.42 -24.27 -24.57
CA LYS A 474 -8.82 -24.38 -23.23
C LYS A 474 -9.90 -24.35 -22.12
N PRO A 475 -10.62 -25.47 -21.89
CA PRO A 475 -11.77 -25.50 -20.99
C PRO A 475 -11.41 -25.18 -19.53
N ALA A 476 -10.25 -25.64 -19.03
CA ALA A 476 -9.80 -25.36 -17.65
C ALA A 476 -9.55 -23.86 -17.41
N VAL A 477 -9.01 -23.14 -18.40
CA VAL A 477 -8.80 -21.68 -18.31
C VAL A 477 -10.13 -20.95 -18.41
N ALA A 478 -11.04 -21.43 -19.26
CA ALA A 478 -12.37 -20.86 -19.40
C ALA A 478 -13.14 -20.90 -18.07
N GLU A 479 -13.07 -22.01 -17.33
CA GLU A 479 -13.75 -22.14 -16.03
C GLU A 479 -13.28 -21.08 -15.01
N VAL A 480 -11.98 -20.85 -14.92
CA VAL A 480 -11.39 -19.82 -14.05
C VAL A 480 -11.83 -18.41 -14.49
N VAL A 481 -11.80 -18.12 -15.77
CA VAL A 481 -12.20 -16.80 -16.30
C VAL A 481 -13.71 -16.57 -16.09
N LEU A 482 -14.55 -17.55 -16.43
CA LEU A 482 -16.00 -17.46 -16.33
C LEU A 482 -16.51 -17.45 -14.88
N SER A 483 -15.73 -17.93 -13.92
CA SER A 483 -16.06 -17.82 -12.49
C SER A 483 -15.70 -16.46 -11.90
N GLN A 484 -14.76 -15.73 -12.51
CA GLN A 484 -14.25 -14.45 -12.00
C GLN A 484 -14.96 -13.22 -12.62
N MET A 485 -15.58 -13.36 -13.79
CA MET A 485 -16.30 -12.27 -14.47
C MET A 485 -17.80 -12.53 -14.63
N VAL A 486 -18.60 -11.48 -14.83
CA VAL A 486 -20.02 -11.58 -15.20
C VAL A 486 -20.26 -10.89 -16.53
N LEU A 487 -20.75 -11.64 -17.52
CA LEU A 487 -21.14 -11.09 -18.82
C LEU A 487 -22.46 -10.34 -18.73
N GLU A 488 -22.60 -9.26 -19.51
CA GLU A 488 -23.86 -8.50 -19.59
C GLU A 488 -25.03 -9.42 -20.02
N SER A 489 -24.76 -10.32 -20.97
CA SER A 489 -25.75 -11.29 -21.47
C SER A 489 -26.10 -12.38 -20.45
N ALA A 490 -25.29 -12.60 -19.42
CA ALA A 490 -25.61 -13.53 -18.34
C ALA A 490 -26.80 -13.04 -17.50
N ALA A 491 -27.05 -11.73 -17.44
CA ALA A 491 -28.20 -11.16 -16.72
C ALA A 491 -29.55 -11.72 -17.20
N MET A 492 -29.65 -12.11 -18.47
CA MET A 492 -30.84 -12.73 -19.07
C MET A 492 -31.18 -14.12 -18.51
N HIS A 493 -30.23 -14.74 -17.79
CA HIS A 493 -30.32 -16.09 -17.27
C HIS A 493 -30.32 -16.15 -15.75
N VAL A 494 -30.08 -15.02 -15.08
CA VAL A 494 -30.06 -14.92 -13.63
C VAL A 494 -31.51 -14.97 -13.10
N PRO A 495 -31.77 -15.63 -11.95
CA PRO A 495 -33.10 -15.62 -11.34
C PRO A 495 -33.57 -14.20 -10.97
N ASP A 496 -34.87 -13.96 -11.03
CA ASP A 496 -35.44 -12.61 -10.91
C ASP A 496 -35.13 -11.94 -9.55
N GLU A 497 -35.11 -12.70 -8.45
CA GLU A 497 -34.86 -12.18 -7.09
C GLU A 497 -33.42 -11.64 -6.88
N PRO A 498 -32.34 -12.41 -7.12
CA PRO A 498 -30.98 -11.88 -7.04
C PRO A 498 -30.72 -10.77 -8.07
N LEU A 499 -31.35 -10.82 -9.25
CA LEU A 499 -31.24 -9.76 -10.24
C LEU A 499 -31.90 -8.45 -9.76
N ALA A 500 -33.12 -8.52 -9.23
CA ALA A 500 -33.82 -7.36 -8.68
C ALA A 500 -33.07 -6.74 -7.49
N ASN A 501 -32.50 -7.59 -6.62
CA ASN A 501 -31.66 -7.16 -5.50
C ASN A 501 -30.39 -6.45 -5.97
N ALA A 502 -29.74 -6.94 -7.03
CA ALA A 502 -28.58 -6.29 -7.63
C ALA A 502 -28.97 -4.92 -8.23
N LEU A 503 -30.06 -4.86 -9.00
CA LEU A 503 -30.55 -3.62 -9.62
C LEU A 503 -30.92 -2.55 -8.59
N HIS A 504 -31.47 -2.94 -7.44
CA HIS A 504 -31.80 -2.01 -6.36
C HIS A 504 -30.57 -1.36 -5.71
N ARG A 505 -29.41 -2.03 -5.75
CA ARG A 505 -28.16 -1.57 -5.11
C ARG A 505 -27.36 -0.61 -5.98
N ILE A 506 -27.63 -0.57 -7.28
CA ILE A 506 -26.91 0.28 -8.23
C ILE A 506 -27.58 1.65 -8.28
N PRO A 507 -26.84 2.77 -8.22
CA PRO A 507 -27.41 4.09 -8.41
C PRO A 507 -28.14 4.20 -9.75
N VAL A 508 -29.28 4.91 -9.76
CA VAL A 508 -30.15 5.02 -10.95
C VAL A 508 -29.38 5.59 -12.15
N ASP A 509 -28.58 6.63 -11.94
CA ASP A 509 -27.80 7.28 -13.00
C ASP A 509 -26.79 6.31 -13.63
N THR A 510 -26.09 5.53 -12.81
CA THR A 510 -25.13 4.50 -13.26
C THR A 510 -25.85 3.41 -14.05
N LEU A 511 -27.00 2.96 -13.56
CA LEU A 511 -27.79 1.94 -14.24
C LEU A 511 -28.38 2.47 -15.57
N ALA A 512 -28.80 3.74 -15.63
CA ALA A 512 -29.24 4.38 -16.85
C ALA A 512 -28.10 4.50 -17.88
N LEU A 513 -26.90 4.92 -17.46
CA LEU A 513 -25.70 4.96 -18.31
C LEU A 513 -25.35 3.57 -18.87
N PHE A 514 -25.42 2.53 -18.05
CA PHE A 514 -25.23 1.15 -18.49
C PHE A 514 -26.29 0.74 -19.52
N MET A 515 -27.57 1.01 -19.24
CA MET A 515 -28.68 0.64 -20.11
C MET A 515 -28.66 1.37 -21.47
N ARG A 516 -28.16 2.62 -21.52
CA ARG A 516 -27.98 3.37 -22.78
C ARG A 516 -26.89 2.76 -23.67
N GLY A 517 -25.82 2.22 -23.09
CA GLY A 517 -24.69 1.68 -23.85
C GLY A 517 -24.70 0.17 -24.10
N THR A 518 -25.58 -0.59 -23.42
CA THR A 518 -25.73 -2.04 -23.62
C THR A 518 -26.71 -2.36 -24.76
N ARG A 519 -26.92 -3.66 -25.05
CA ARG A 519 -27.90 -4.10 -26.04
C ARG A 519 -29.32 -3.85 -25.55
N ARG A 520 -30.20 -3.44 -26.47
CA ARG A 520 -31.62 -3.14 -26.16
C ARG A 520 -32.36 -4.30 -25.50
N ASP A 521 -32.13 -5.53 -25.96
CA ASP A 521 -32.79 -6.72 -25.39
C ASP A 521 -32.40 -6.97 -23.92
N ILE A 522 -31.15 -6.69 -23.56
CA ILE A 522 -30.67 -6.75 -22.17
C ILE A 522 -31.28 -5.61 -21.37
N ALA A 523 -31.24 -4.38 -21.89
CA ALA A 523 -31.83 -3.21 -21.23
C ALA A 523 -33.32 -3.41 -20.93
N ASP A 524 -34.11 -3.85 -21.90
CA ASP A 524 -35.54 -4.10 -21.75
C ASP A 524 -35.82 -5.18 -20.70
N HIS A 525 -35.01 -6.25 -20.69
CA HIS A 525 -35.10 -7.32 -19.71
C HIS A 525 -34.83 -6.85 -18.28
N LEU A 526 -33.79 -6.03 -18.11
CA LEU A 526 -33.43 -5.43 -16.82
C LEU A 526 -34.52 -4.46 -16.35
N LEU A 527 -35.07 -3.64 -17.24
CA LEU A 527 -36.15 -2.71 -16.91
C LEU A 527 -37.40 -3.44 -16.43
N ALA A 528 -37.77 -4.54 -17.09
CA ALA A 528 -38.93 -5.35 -16.74
C ALA A 528 -38.81 -6.02 -15.35
N ARG A 529 -37.58 -6.30 -14.90
CA ARG A 529 -37.26 -6.98 -13.63
C ARG A 529 -36.79 -6.04 -12.53
N ALA A 530 -36.55 -4.78 -12.85
CA ALA A 530 -36.26 -3.76 -11.85
C ALA A 530 -37.44 -3.60 -10.87
N PRO A 531 -37.18 -3.36 -9.57
CA PRO A 531 -38.21 -2.97 -8.61
C PRO A 531 -39.01 -1.76 -9.09
N VAL A 532 -40.27 -1.64 -8.70
CA VAL A 532 -41.20 -0.60 -9.21
C VAL A 532 -40.64 0.81 -9.05
N SER A 533 -40.05 1.12 -7.89
CA SER A 533 -39.44 2.43 -7.62
C SER A 533 -38.25 2.71 -8.54
N THR A 534 -37.33 1.75 -8.67
CA THR A 534 -36.16 1.84 -9.56
C THR A 534 -36.58 1.96 -11.02
N ARG A 535 -37.61 1.21 -11.44
CA ARG A 535 -38.13 1.22 -12.81
C ARG A 535 -38.71 2.58 -13.20
N GLN A 536 -39.46 3.21 -12.30
CA GLN A 536 -40.02 4.54 -12.55
C GLN A 536 -38.91 5.58 -12.70
N ALA A 537 -37.92 5.57 -11.80
CA ALA A 537 -36.77 6.47 -11.87
C ALA A 537 -35.95 6.25 -13.15
N LEU A 538 -35.68 4.99 -13.51
CA LEU A 538 -34.99 4.64 -14.76
C LEU A 538 -35.77 5.07 -16.00
N ALA A 539 -37.09 4.92 -16.02
CA ALA A 539 -37.90 5.34 -17.17
C ALA A 539 -37.82 6.86 -17.38
N THR A 540 -37.81 7.64 -16.28
CA THR A 540 -37.59 9.09 -16.35
C THR A 540 -36.19 9.41 -16.86
N GLU A 541 -35.15 8.81 -16.29
CA GLU A 541 -33.77 9.06 -16.73
C GLU A 541 -33.53 8.65 -18.19
N LEU A 542 -33.98 7.47 -18.61
CA LEU A 542 -33.83 6.99 -19.99
C LEU A 542 -34.62 7.82 -21.01
N SER A 543 -35.65 8.57 -20.57
CA SER A 543 -36.37 9.52 -21.43
C SER A 543 -35.58 10.80 -21.70
N LEU A 544 -34.59 11.12 -20.87
CA LEU A 544 -33.69 12.24 -21.09
C LEU A 544 -32.64 11.85 -22.14
N ASP A 545 -32.53 12.66 -23.19
CA ASP A 545 -31.55 12.48 -24.28
C ASP A 545 -30.16 12.98 -23.83
N ILE A 546 -29.57 12.26 -22.90
CA ILE A 546 -28.23 12.54 -22.35
C ILE A 546 -27.22 11.65 -23.09
N PRO A 547 -26.30 12.22 -23.87
CA PRO A 547 -25.25 11.45 -24.53
C PRO A 547 -24.31 10.84 -23.48
N SER A 548 -24.03 9.55 -23.58
CA SER A 548 -23.05 8.86 -22.72
C SER A 548 -21.75 8.60 -23.47
N THR A 549 -20.62 8.90 -22.84
CA THR A 549 -19.30 8.56 -23.37
C THR A 549 -19.00 7.06 -23.21
N ARG A 550 -18.08 6.54 -24.02
CA ARG A 550 -17.62 5.15 -23.89
C ARG A 550 -17.00 4.87 -22.51
N ALA A 551 -16.30 5.85 -21.92
CA ALA A 551 -15.67 5.69 -20.62
C ALA A 551 -16.71 5.53 -19.50
N GLU A 552 -17.73 6.40 -19.48
CA GLU A 552 -18.85 6.34 -18.53
C GLU A 552 -19.63 5.03 -18.65
N PHE A 553 -19.87 4.56 -19.89
CA PHE A 553 -20.50 3.25 -20.11
C PHE A 553 -19.67 2.10 -19.54
N LEU A 554 -18.35 2.08 -19.80
CA LEU A 554 -17.47 1.02 -19.31
C LEU A 554 -17.38 1.01 -17.78
N GLU A 555 -17.36 2.17 -17.14
CA GLU A 555 -17.42 2.30 -15.69
C GLU A 555 -18.76 1.78 -15.14
N ALA A 556 -19.87 2.23 -15.71
CA ALA A 556 -21.20 1.77 -15.34
C ALA A 556 -21.38 0.25 -15.51
N ARG A 557 -20.80 -0.31 -16.58
CA ARG A 557 -20.75 -1.76 -16.83
C ARG A 557 -19.98 -2.48 -15.73
N ARG A 558 -18.80 -2.00 -15.33
CA ARG A 558 -18.01 -2.61 -14.24
C ARG A 558 -18.80 -2.62 -12.94
N THR A 559 -19.42 -1.49 -12.60
CA THR A 559 -20.27 -1.38 -11.39
C THR A 559 -21.43 -2.38 -11.44
N PHE A 560 -22.11 -2.50 -12.59
CA PHE A 560 -23.17 -3.49 -12.79
C PHE A 560 -22.66 -4.93 -12.62
N SER A 561 -21.64 -5.33 -13.38
CA SER A 561 -21.09 -6.70 -13.34
C SER A 561 -20.57 -7.06 -11.96
N GLN A 562 -19.90 -6.15 -11.26
CA GLN A 562 -19.40 -6.39 -9.90
C GLN A 562 -20.54 -6.51 -8.87
N THR A 563 -21.57 -5.66 -8.98
CA THR A 563 -22.72 -5.71 -8.05
C THR A 563 -23.53 -6.98 -8.26
N LEU A 564 -23.72 -7.40 -9.51
CA LEU A 564 -24.38 -8.66 -9.83
C LEU A 564 -23.56 -9.86 -9.34
N ARG A 565 -22.25 -9.87 -9.59
CA ARG A 565 -21.34 -10.93 -9.12
C ARG A 565 -21.39 -11.10 -7.59
N THR A 566 -21.31 -9.99 -6.87
CA THR A 566 -21.32 -10.02 -5.40
C THR A 566 -22.67 -10.46 -4.84
N THR A 567 -23.77 -10.09 -5.49
CA THR A 567 -25.12 -10.54 -5.11
C THR A 567 -25.30 -12.04 -5.37
N LEU A 568 -24.88 -12.54 -6.54
CA LEU A 568 -24.91 -13.97 -6.86
C LEU A 568 -24.05 -14.80 -5.90
N ALA A 569 -22.82 -14.35 -5.63
CA ALA A 569 -21.92 -15.04 -4.70
C ALA A 569 -22.49 -15.09 -3.27
N ARG A 570 -23.12 -14.01 -2.81
CA ARG A 570 -23.78 -13.95 -1.50
C ARG A 570 -24.93 -14.94 -1.40
N ASP A 571 -25.69 -15.09 -2.48
CA ASP A 571 -26.87 -15.94 -2.52
C ASP A 571 -26.54 -17.41 -2.94
N GLY A 572 -25.25 -17.74 -3.07
CA GLY A 572 -24.76 -19.11 -3.31
C GLY A 572 -24.82 -19.58 -4.77
N PHE A 573 -24.96 -18.66 -5.72
CA PHE A 573 -25.09 -18.95 -7.14
C PHE A 573 -23.74 -18.98 -7.86
N GLU A 574 -23.52 -19.99 -8.70
CA GLU A 574 -22.31 -20.12 -9.52
C GLU A 574 -22.37 -19.28 -10.80
N VAL A 575 -21.54 -18.24 -10.85
CA VAL A 575 -21.49 -17.28 -11.97
C VAL A 575 -21.12 -17.93 -13.30
N ALA A 576 -20.20 -18.89 -13.28
CA ALA A 576 -19.73 -19.59 -14.48
C ALA A 576 -20.87 -20.26 -15.26
N THR A 577 -21.86 -20.82 -14.55
CA THR A 577 -23.02 -21.48 -15.15
C THR A 577 -23.88 -20.50 -15.95
N TYR A 578 -24.12 -19.29 -15.44
CA TYR A 578 -24.90 -18.27 -16.16
C TYR A 578 -24.16 -17.72 -17.38
N ASN A 579 -22.85 -17.50 -17.26
CA ASN A 579 -22.03 -17.10 -18.39
C ASN A 579 -22.02 -18.18 -19.48
N ALA A 580 -21.85 -19.46 -19.11
CA ALA A 580 -21.90 -20.57 -20.07
C ALA A 580 -23.25 -20.65 -20.81
N ASN A 581 -24.36 -20.43 -20.10
CA ASN A 581 -25.70 -20.37 -20.70
C ASN A 581 -25.86 -19.20 -21.68
N ALA A 582 -25.34 -18.02 -21.33
CA ALA A 582 -25.34 -16.85 -22.20
C ALA A 582 -24.54 -17.10 -23.50
N LEU A 583 -23.34 -17.69 -23.37
CA LEU A 583 -22.48 -18.02 -24.51
C LEU A 583 -23.12 -19.04 -25.47
N ARG A 584 -23.90 -20.01 -24.94
CA ARG A 584 -24.65 -21.00 -25.73
C ARG A 584 -25.82 -20.35 -26.49
N ARG A 585 -26.58 -19.45 -25.87
CA ARG A 585 -27.73 -18.80 -26.53
C ARG A 585 -27.31 -17.83 -27.64
N GLY A 586 -26.19 -17.12 -27.45
CA GLY A 586 -25.61 -16.24 -28.47
C GLY A 586 -25.22 -16.97 -29.77
N ALA A 587 -25.00 -18.28 -29.73
CA ALA A 587 -24.75 -19.10 -30.92
C ALA A 587 -26.04 -19.40 -31.70
N HIS A 588 -27.18 -19.60 -31.02
CA HIS A 588 -28.47 -19.86 -31.66
C HIS A 588 -29.11 -18.61 -32.27
N ALA A 589 -28.94 -17.43 -31.65
CA ALA A 589 -29.43 -16.17 -32.21
C ALA A 589 -28.77 -15.79 -33.55
N ARG A 590 -27.56 -16.31 -33.84
CA ARG A 590 -26.84 -16.11 -35.12
C ARG A 590 -27.33 -17.00 -36.27
N GLN A 591 -28.10 -18.05 -35.97
CA GLN A 591 -28.64 -18.97 -36.98
C GLN A 591 -30.03 -18.57 -37.47
N ALA A 592 -30.66 -17.56 -36.86
CA ALA A 592 -31.89 -16.97 -37.38
C ALA A 592 -31.55 -16.01 -38.53
N PRO A 593 -32.24 -16.09 -39.69
CA PRO A 593 -32.04 -15.15 -40.78
C PRO A 593 -32.36 -13.72 -40.29
N PRO A 594 -31.63 -12.69 -40.78
CA PRO A 594 -31.90 -11.32 -40.39
C PRO A 594 -33.32 -10.95 -40.81
N THR A 595 -34.17 -10.62 -39.84
CA THR A 595 -35.44 -9.95 -40.11
C THR A 595 -35.14 -8.60 -40.74
N GLU A 596 -35.62 -8.38 -41.96
CA GLU A 596 -35.52 -7.12 -42.67
C GLU A 596 -36.01 -5.96 -41.79
N PRO A 597 -35.35 -4.79 -41.82
CA PRO A 597 -35.80 -3.65 -41.03
C PRO A 597 -37.13 -3.14 -41.58
N GLU A 598 -38.20 -3.24 -40.77
CA GLU A 598 -39.42 -2.47 -40.99
C GLU A 598 -39.07 -0.98 -40.90
N VAL A 599 -39.17 -0.31 -42.05
CA VAL A 599 -39.17 1.14 -42.15
C VAL A 599 -40.50 1.65 -41.59
N LEU A 600 -40.46 2.33 -40.44
CA LEU A 600 -41.46 3.31 -40.02
C LEU A 600 -40.77 4.51 -39.38
#